data_AF-A0A842YJT7-F1
#
_entry.id   AF-A0A842YJT7-F1
#
_cell.length_a   1.000
_cell.length_b   1.000
_cell.length_c   1.000
_cell.angle_alpha   90.00
_cell.angle_beta   90.00
_cell.angle_gamma   90.00
#
_symmetry.space_group_name_H-M   'P 1'
#
loop_
_entity.id
_entity.type
_entity.pdbx_description
1 polymer ?
#
loop_
_entity_poly.entity_id
_entity_poly.type
_entity_poly.pdbx_seq_one_letter_code
_entity_poly.pdbx_strand_id
1 'polypeptide(L)' 'MPKVDTDDIIAMEDTHITVRGYRRRTTIPSGISRFLELGDGDVIRWIATKDGAVFVSKLEK' A
#
# COMPACT_ATOMS: atom_id res chain seq x y z
N MET A 1 -6.23 14.37 -3.60
CA MET A 1 -5.52 13.80 -2.44
C MET A 1 -6.58 13.35 -1.45
N PRO A 2 -6.51 12.13 -0.89
CA PRO A 2 -7.41 11.76 0.21
C PRO A 2 -7.27 12.83 1.31
N LYS A 3 -8.40 13.25 1.87
CA LYS A 3 -8.41 14.14 3.04
C LYS A 3 -8.04 13.28 4.24
N VAL A 4 -6.74 13.16 4.50
CA VAL A 4 -6.19 12.50 5.69
C VAL A 4 -5.69 13.62 6.59
N ASP A 5 -6.04 13.57 7.87
CA ASP A 5 -5.44 14.47 8.85
C ASP A 5 -3.95 14.15 8.96
N THR A 6 -3.09 15.18 8.89
CA THR A 6 -1.64 14.98 8.97
C THR A 6 -1.21 14.38 10.29
N ASP A 7 -1.95 14.62 11.36
CA ASP A 7 -1.64 14.07 12.69
C ASP A 7 -1.88 12.55 12.77
N ASP A 8 -2.68 12.01 11.84
CA ASP A 8 -2.97 10.57 11.75
C ASP A 8 -2.00 9.81 10.81
N ILE A 9 -1.04 10.49 10.18
CA ILE A 9 -0.11 9.88 9.22
C ILE A 9 1.12 9.31 9.94
N ILE A 10 1.24 7.97 9.96
CA ILE A 10 2.41 7.28 10.52
C ILE A 10 3.57 7.20 9.52
N ALA A 11 3.28 7.04 8.23
CA ALA A 11 4.28 7.00 7.15
C ALA A 11 3.66 7.41 5.80
N MET A 12 4.41 8.18 5.02
CA MET A 12 4.06 8.58 3.65
C MET A 12 5.31 8.50 2.79
N GLU A 13 5.33 7.56 1.84
CA GLU A 13 6.46 7.29 0.96
C GLU A 13 5.96 6.95 -0.45
N ASP A 14 6.64 7.48 -1.45
CA ASP A 14 6.29 7.25 -2.86
C ASP A 14 7.15 6.13 -3.46
N THR A 15 6.54 5.29 -4.29
CA THR A 15 7.24 4.27 -5.07
C THR A 15 6.81 4.32 -6.53
N HIS A 16 7.75 4.02 -7.43
CA HIS A 16 7.46 3.94 -8.85
C HIS A 16 6.92 2.56 -9.24
N ILE A 17 5.88 2.55 -10.07
CA ILE A 17 5.36 1.33 -10.67
C ILE A 17 6.30 0.89 -11.80
N THR A 18 6.75 -0.35 -11.74
CA THR A 18 7.42 -1.01 -12.87
C THR A 18 6.41 -1.84 -13.65
N VAL A 19 6.29 -1.58 -14.95
CA VAL A 19 5.42 -2.35 -15.88
C VAL A 19 6.29 -3.23 -16.78
N ARG A 20 6.07 -4.55 -16.75
CA ARG A 20 6.72 -5.52 -17.64
C ARG A 20 5.68 -6.49 -18.20
N GLY A 21 5.30 -6.29 -19.46
CA GLY A 21 4.19 -7.03 -20.08
C GLY A 21 2.89 -6.84 -19.29
N TYR A 22 2.27 -7.95 -18.88
CA TYR A 22 1.05 -7.91 -18.07
C TYR A 22 1.32 -7.68 -16.56
N ARG A 23 2.58 -7.67 -16.12
CA ARG A 23 2.91 -7.53 -14.69
C ARG A 23 3.09 -6.07 -14.35
N ARG A 24 2.40 -5.64 -13.30
CA ARG A 24 2.57 -4.34 -12.65
C ARG A 24 3.06 -4.62 -11.24
N ARG A 25 4.23 -4.08 -10.90
CA ARG A 25 4.86 -4.27 -9.59
C ARG A 25 5.22 -2.91 -9.03
N THR A 26 5.03 -2.76 -7.73
CA THR A 26 5.70 -1.70 -6.96
C THR A 26 6.40 -2.35 -5.79
N THR A 27 7.43 -1.68 -5.30
CA THR A 27 8.06 -2.03 -4.03
C THR A 27 7.18 -1.49 -2.91
N ILE A 28 7.01 -2.24 -1.82
CA ILE A 28 6.40 -1.68 -0.61
C ILE A 28 7.49 -0.86 0.09
N PRO A 29 7.30 0.44 0.34
CA PRO A 29 8.28 1.27 1.03
C PRO A 29 8.62 0.72 2.43
N SER A 30 9.82 1.03 2.92
CA SER A 30 10.32 0.44 4.16
C SER A 30 9.52 0.83 5.40
N GLY A 31 9.07 2.09 5.50
CA GLY A 31 8.24 2.55 6.60
C GLY A 31 6.85 1.91 6.58
N ILE A 32 6.25 1.81 5.39
CA ILE A 32 4.97 1.10 5.20
C ILE A 32 5.08 -0.38 5.56
N SER A 33 6.15 -1.06 5.10
CA SER A 33 6.39 -2.47 5.40
C SER A 33 6.53 -2.75 6.89
N ARG A 34 7.29 -1.87 7.59
CA ARG A 34 7.46 -1.95 9.04
C ARG A 34 6.17 -1.67 9.79
N PHE A 35 5.42 -0.65 9.36
CA PHE A 35 4.15 -0.27 9.98
C PHE A 35 3.11 -1.40 9.89
N LEU A 36 3.02 -2.07 8.75
CA LEU A 36 2.09 -3.20 8.54
C LEU A 36 2.66 -4.55 9.04
N GLU A 37 3.87 -4.56 9.61
CA GLU A 37 4.58 -5.76 10.07
C GLU A 37 4.58 -6.88 9.03
N LEU A 38 4.95 -6.53 7.78
CA LEU A 38 4.94 -7.47 6.66
C LEU A 38 6.12 -8.43 6.74
N GLY A 39 5.82 -9.72 6.58
CA GLY A 39 6.78 -10.81 6.44
C GLY A 39 6.59 -11.61 5.14
N ASP A 40 7.48 -12.57 4.93
CA ASP A 40 7.35 -13.49 3.79
C ASP A 40 6.08 -14.34 3.91
N GLY A 41 5.37 -14.51 2.80
CA GLY A 41 4.09 -15.22 2.74
C GLY A 41 2.86 -14.43 3.20
N ASP A 42 3.01 -13.20 3.72
CA ASP A 42 1.86 -12.35 4.02
C ASP A 42 1.10 -11.94 2.76
N VAL A 43 -0.22 -11.79 2.89
CA VAL A 43 -1.10 -11.42 1.80
C VAL A 43 -1.57 -9.98 1.97
N ILE A 44 -1.41 -9.18 0.92
CA ILE A 44 -1.91 -7.80 0.87
C ILE A 44 -3.24 -7.77 0.12
N ARG A 45 -4.24 -7.16 0.74
CA ARG A 45 -5.54 -6.86 0.13
C ARG A 45 -5.52 -5.43 -0.43
N TRP A 46 -6.03 -5.31 -1.65
CA TRP A 46 -6.25 -4.04 -2.34
C TRP A 46 -7.75 -3.85 -2.56
N ILE A 47 -8.29 -2.72 -2.11
CA ILE A 47 -9.70 -2.36 -2.28
C ILE A 47 -9.76 -1.06 -3.06
N ALA A 48 -10.31 -1.11 -4.27
CA ALA A 48 -10.60 0.09 -5.06
C ALA A 48 -12.03 0.54 -4.81
N THR A 49 -12.23 1.82 -4.53
CA THR A 49 -13.55 2.41 -4.29
C THR A 49 -14.01 3.23 -5.50
N LYS A 50 -15.32 3.46 -5.61
CA LYS A 50 -15.92 4.15 -6.77
C LYS A 50 -15.45 5.60 -6.94
N ASP A 51 -14.99 6.23 -5.87
CA ASP A 51 -14.44 7.58 -5.82
C ASP A 51 -12.95 7.64 -6.23
N GLY A 52 -12.36 6.49 -6.61
CA GLY A 52 -11.00 6.41 -7.12
C GLY A 52 -9.93 6.27 -6.03
N ALA A 53 -10.30 6.14 -4.76
CA ALA A 53 -9.36 5.78 -3.71
C ALA A 53 -8.99 4.28 -3.77
N VAL A 54 -7.79 3.97 -3.28
CA VAL A 54 -7.30 2.59 -3.16
C VAL A 54 -6.79 2.40 -1.74
N PHE A 55 -7.38 1.44 -1.04
CA PHE A 55 -6.95 1.03 0.29
C PHE A 55 -6.11 -0.23 0.20
N VAL A 56 -5.05 -0.26 0.99
CA VAL A 56 -4.14 -1.40 1.10
C VAL A 56 -4.11 -1.84 2.56
N SER A 57 -4.31 -3.14 2.80
CA SER A 57 -4.21 -3.71 4.15
C SER A 57 -3.56 -5.09 4.11
N LYS A 58 -2.89 -5.46 5.20
CA LYS A 58 -2.50 -6.85 5.44
C LYS A 58 -3.77 -7.66 5.70
N LEU A 59 -3.86 -8.84 5.08
CA LEU A 59 -4.97 -9.76 5.35
C LEU A 59 -4.67 -10.54 6.63
N GLU A 60 -5.44 -10.28 7.67
CA GLU A 60 -5.44 -11.10 8.88
C GLU A 60 -6.10 -12.46 8.60
N LYS A 61 -5.62 -13.51 9.25
CA LYS A 61 -6.19 -14.86 9.16
C LYS A 61 -7.39 -15.01 10.09
#